data_AF-A0A962S3B2-F1
#
_entry.id   AF-A0A962S3B2-F1
#
_cell.length_a   1.000
_cell.length_b   1.000
_cell.length_c   1.000
_cell.angle_alpha   90.00
_cell.angle_beta   90.00
_cell.angle_gamma   90.00
#
_symmetry.space_group_name_H-M   'P 1'
#
loop_
_entity.id
_entity.type
_entity.pdbx_description
1 polymer ?
#
loop_
_entity_poly.entity_id
_entity_poly.type
_entity_poly.pdbx_seq_one_letter_code
_entity_poly.pdbx_strand_id
1 'polypeptide(L)'
;MELPPIDLSWFAENLSDTVQEILDAWNDGNASVSSKEKAPPELLKDALRQLIEVLRIHEWNKNPGQGSGNGANSEFDISELADYGLNMLAELSRLSTDLGLGGQVDRLEQLALSLGLWAVRQNGELSSVELVVNGIARIANHSQESTELERLFHVMGEILDAASPVESSRYLVEDTMHNPRHLLLLNRAIVATRTHSTQLMETAFADIAHQLPDVAPGFFSEGMEQVRLQGYPEEVREVIERYYREYPPVSTIH
;
A
#
# COMPACT_ATOMS: atom_id res chain seq x y z
N MET A 1 -2.27 -13.51 -7.08
CA MET A 1 -1.15 -13.36 -6.12
C MET A 1 -1.83 -13.02 -4.81
N GLU A 2 -1.61 -13.78 -3.74
CA GLU A 2 -2.42 -13.62 -2.53
C GLU A 2 -1.88 -12.50 -1.61
N LEU A 3 -2.73 -12.04 -0.69
CA LEU A 3 -2.33 -11.13 0.39
C LEU A 3 -1.23 -11.80 1.25
N PRO A 4 -0.15 -11.08 1.58
CA PRO A 4 0.90 -11.63 2.42
C PRO A 4 0.40 -11.88 3.85
N PRO A 5 0.96 -12.87 4.56
CA PRO A 5 0.69 -13.06 5.98
C PRO A 5 1.00 -11.81 6.80
N ILE A 6 0.14 -11.49 7.76
CA ILE A 6 0.32 -10.36 8.68
C ILE A 6 1.01 -10.90 9.93
N ASP A 7 2.28 -11.27 9.75
CA ASP A 7 3.11 -11.97 10.75
C ASP A 7 4.56 -11.49 10.65
N LEU A 8 5.08 -10.95 11.75
CA LEU A 8 6.45 -10.47 11.86
C LEU A 8 7.49 -11.60 11.70
N SER A 9 7.13 -12.85 12.01
CA SER A 9 7.99 -14.01 11.82
C SER A 9 8.16 -14.32 10.33
N TRP A 10 7.04 -14.36 9.59
CA TRP A 10 7.06 -14.50 8.13
C TRP A 10 7.85 -13.36 7.47
N PHE A 11 7.65 -12.12 7.94
CA PHE A 11 8.42 -10.97 7.45
C PHE A 11 9.93 -11.17 7.65
N ALA A 12 10.36 -11.55 8.85
CA ALA A 12 11.78 -11.73 9.17
C ALA A 12 12.45 -12.84 8.35
N GLU A 13 11.73 -13.94 8.11
CA GLU A 13 12.20 -15.04 7.27
C GLU A 13 12.39 -14.59 5.82
N ASN A 14 11.41 -13.90 5.24
CA ASN A 14 11.43 -13.49 3.83
C ASN A 14 12.33 -12.27 3.56
N LEU A 15 12.59 -11.44 4.56
CA LEU A 15 13.50 -10.30 4.45
C LEU A 15 14.92 -10.74 4.08
N SER A 16 15.42 -11.80 4.72
CA SER A 16 16.80 -12.24 4.53
C SER A 16 17.07 -12.68 3.10
N ASP A 17 16.18 -13.50 2.54
CA ASP A 17 16.28 -13.99 1.17
C ASP A 17 16.12 -12.84 0.16
N THR A 18 15.15 -11.97 0.39
CA THR A 18 14.88 -10.83 -0.50
C THR A 18 16.07 -9.89 -0.60
N VAL A 19 16.74 -9.60 0.52
CA VAL A 19 17.89 -8.68 0.53
C VAL A 19 19.18 -9.36 0.08
N GLN A 20 19.31 -10.69 0.21
CA GLN A 20 20.52 -11.39 -0.22
C GLN A 20 20.80 -11.20 -1.72
N GLU A 21 19.79 -11.29 -2.58
CA GLU A 21 19.97 -11.07 -4.02
C GLU A 21 20.35 -9.61 -4.35
N ILE A 22 19.89 -8.65 -3.55
CA ILE A 22 20.27 -7.22 -3.67
C ILE A 22 21.74 -7.04 -3.30
N LEU A 23 22.18 -7.70 -2.24
CA LEU A 23 23.55 -7.67 -1.75
C LEU A 23 24.54 -8.25 -2.74
N ASP A 24 24.22 -9.40 -3.32
CA ASP A 24 25.06 -10.05 -4.32
C ASP A 24 25.25 -9.12 -5.53
N ALA A 25 24.15 -8.57 -6.07
CA ALA A 25 24.20 -7.63 -7.19
C ALA A 25 24.94 -6.32 -6.87
N TRP A 26 24.81 -5.83 -5.63
CA TRP A 26 25.50 -4.63 -5.16
C TRP A 26 27.02 -4.85 -5.09
N ASN A 27 27.45 -5.99 -4.54
CA ASN A 27 28.86 -6.35 -4.36
C ASN A 27 29.55 -6.68 -5.69
N ASP A 28 28.83 -7.25 -6.64
CA ASP A 28 29.32 -7.56 -7.99
C ASP A 28 29.61 -6.31 -8.85
N GLY A 29 29.35 -5.11 -8.32
CA GLY A 29 29.71 -3.84 -8.96
C GLY A 29 28.71 -3.37 -10.02
N ASN A 30 27.55 -4.03 -10.14
CA ASN A 30 26.43 -3.56 -10.96
C ASN A 30 25.75 -2.30 -10.38
N ALA A 31 26.13 -1.91 -9.15
CA ALA A 31 25.66 -0.67 -8.53
C ALA A 31 26.17 0.57 -9.29
N SER A 32 25.24 1.39 -9.75
CA SER A 32 25.52 2.70 -10.34
C SER A 32 26.22 3.63 -9.34
N VAL A 33 26.81 4.73 -9.84
CA VAL A 33 27.46 5.75 -8.99
C VAL A 33 26.47 6.33 -7.97
N SER A 34 25.22 6.61 -8.37
CA SER A 34 24.18 7.12 -7.47
C SER A 34 23.73 6.09 -6.43
N SER A 35 23.82 4.80 -6.75
CA SER A 35 23.50 3.75 -5.79
C SER A 35 24.51 3.75 -4.65
N LYS A 36 25.82 3.92 -4.93
CA LYS A 36 26.92 3.86 -3.95
C LYS A 36 26.94 4.98 -2.89
N GLU A 37 26.18 6.06 -3.09
CA GLU A 37 26.04 7.15 -2.11
C GLU A 37 24.92 6.85 -1.07
N LYS A 38 24.07 5.85 -1.32
CA LYS A 38 22.97 5.43 -0.43
C LYS A 38 23.46 4.51 0.69
N ALA A 39 22.61 4.25 1.68
CA ALA A 39 22.94 3.31 2.75
C ALA A 39 23.20 1.90 2.16
N PRO A 40 24.26 1.20 2.60
CA PRO A 40 24.53 -0.16 2.13
C PRO A 40 23.35 -1.09 2.44
N PRO A 41 22.97 -2.01 1.54
CA PRO A 41 21.83 -2.90 1.78
C PRO A 41 21.98 -3.76 3.05
N GLU A 42 23.22 -4.10 3.45
CA GLU A 42 23.48 -4.83 4.71
C GLU A 42 23.03 -4.03 5.93
N LEU A 43 23.32 -2.72 5.94
CA LEU A 43 22.96 -1.85 7.05
C LEU A 43 21.44 -1.74 7.18
N LEU A 44 20.75 -1.60 6.06
CA LEU A 44 19.27 -1.55 6.01
C LEU A 44 18.66 -2.87 6.47
N LYS A 45 19.22 -4.01 6.04
CA LYS A 45 18.80 -5.35 6.48
C LYS A 45 18.96 -5.52 7.99
N ASP A 46 20.12 -5.17 8.54
CA ASP A 46 20.40 -5.33 9.96
C ASP A 46 19.53 -4.40 10.82
N ALA A 47 19.31 -3.16 10.37
CA ALA A 47 18.41 -2.22 11.03
C ALA A 47 16.95 -2.72 11.00
N LEU A 48 16.47 -3.21 9.86
CA LEU A 48 15.14 -3.83 9.74
C LEU A 48 15.00 -5.05 10.68
N ARG A 49 16.01 -5.91 10.75
CA ARG A 49 15.98 -7.07 11.68
C ARG A 49 15.88 -6.64 13.14
N GLN A 50 16.65 -5.63 13.55
CA GLN A 50 16.57 -5.08 14.90
C GLN A 50 15.20 -4.48 15.19
N LEU A 51 14.64 -3.75 14.22
CA LEU A 51 13.31 -3.15 14.33
C LEU A 51 12.22 -4.22 14.53
N ILE A 52 12.26 -5.29 13.73
CA ILE A 52 11.30 -6.40 13.85
C ILE A 52 11.42 -7.09 15.21
N GLU A 53 12.63 -7.25 15.75
CA GLU A 53 12.80 -7.81 17.09
C GLU A 53 12.15 -6.92 18.16
N VAL A 54 12.30 -5.60 18.06
CA VAL A 54 11.62 -4.64 18.96
C VAL A 54 10.10 -4.76 18.85
N LEU A 55 9.55 -4.84 17.64
CA LEU A 55 8.11 -5.00 17.41
C LEU A 55 7.58 -6.33 17.97
N ARG A 56 8.34 -7.42 17.85
CA ARG A 56 7.97 -8.74 18.43
C ARG A 56 7.94 -8.71 19.95
N ILE A 57 8.92 -8.04 20.58
CA ILE A 57 8.93 -7.84 22.04
C ILE A 57 7.69 -7.06 22.48
N HIS A 58 7.31 -6.02 21.73
CA HIS A 58 6.08 -5.26 21.99
C HIS A 58 4.82 -6.14 21.88
N GLU A 59 4.70 -6.93 20.81
CA GLU A 59 3.57 -7.85 20.60
C GLU A 59 3.44 -8.87 21.74
N TRP A 60 4.57 -9.44 22.17
CA TRP A 60 4.64 -10.38 23.29
C TRP A 60 4.16 -9.75 24.61
N ASN A 61 4.60 -8.52 24.90
CA ASN A 61 4.23 -7.81 26.12
C ASN A 61 2.74 -7.41 26.17
N LYS A 62 2.11 -7.19 25.00
CA LYS A 62 0.68 -6.85 24.88
C LYS A 62 -0.24 -8.07 25.08
N ASN A 63 0.27 -9.29 24.87
CA ASN A 63 -0.45 -10.55 25.03
C ASN A 63 0.14 -11.41 26.19
N PRO A 64 -0.13 -11.07 27.48
CA PRO A 64 0.51 -11.72 28.64
C PRO A 64 0.08 -13.18 28.92
N GLY A 65 -0.53 -13.87 27.95
CA GLY A 65 -1.00 -15.25 28.11
C GLY A 65 0.10 -16.32 28.25
N GLN A 66 1.39 -16.00 28.10
CA GLN A 66 2.49 -16.98 28.20
C GLN A 66 3.81 -16.48 28.82
N GLY A 67 3.82 -15.43 29.65
CA GLY A 67 5.07 -15.06 30.32
C GLY A 67 4.92 -14.02 31.44
N SER A 68 5.07 -14.47 32.68
CA SER A 68 5.32 -13.59 33.82
C SER A 68 6.69 -12.92 33.67
N GLY A 69 6.74 -11.61 33.47
CA GLY A 69 8.01 -10.87 33.50
C GLY A 69 7.85 -9.36 33.33
N ASN A 70 7.82 -8.64 34.46
CA ASN A 70 8.11 -7.21 34.65
C ASN A 70 7.98 -6.30 33.42
N GLY A 71 6.81 -5.69 33.28
CA GLY A 71 6.55 -4.60 32.35
C GLY A 71 7.40 -3.36 32.65
N ALA A 72 8.53 -3.26 31.97
CA ALA A 72 9.03 -1.96 31.55
C ALA A 72 8.16 -1.55 30.35
N ASN A 73 7.13 -0.72 30.59
CA ASN A 73 6.38 -0.02 29.56
C ASN A 73 7.36 0.88 28.79
N SER A 74 8.05 0.31 27.80
CA SER A 74 8.56 1.09 26.69
C SER A 74 7.37 1.31 25.78
N GLU A 75 6.77 2.48 25.95
CA GLU A 75 5.71 3.01 25.10
C GLU A 75 6.35 3.38 23.75
N PHE A 76 6.77 2.36 23.00
CA PHE A 76 7.24 2.54 21.64
C PHE A 76 6.07 2.97 20.77
N ASP A 77 6.24 4.06 20.03
CA ASP A 77 5.26 4.49 19.04
C ASP A 77 5.31 3.54 17.84
N ILE A 78 4.26 2.72 17.70
CA ILE A 78 4.14 1.77 16.58
C ILE A 78 4.11 2.50 15.24
N SER A 79 3.53 3.69 15.18
CA SER A 79 3.47 4.50 13.96
C SER A 79 4.88 4.88 13.54
N GLU A 80 5.69 5.38 14.48
CA GLU A 80 7.08 5.77 14.22
C GLU A 80 7.94 4.57 13.78
N LEU A 81 7.83 3.43 14.48
CA LEU A 81 8.56 2.21 14.14
C LEU A 81 8.12 1.64 12.78
N ALA A 82 6.82 1.62 12.49
CA ALA A 82 6.31 1.17 11.21
C ALA A 82 6.84 2.06 10.08
N ASP A 83 6.80 3.38 10.25
CA ASP A 83 7.29 4.33 9.26
C ASP A 83 8.81 4.19 9.03
N TYR A 84 9.62 3.97 10.07
CA TYR A 84 11.05 3.66 9.88
C TYR A 84 11.24 2.38 9.06
N GLY A 85 10.48 1.33 9.38
CA GLY A 85 10.52 0.07 8.64
C GLY A 85 10.16 0.24 7.16
N LEU A 86 9.05 0.93 6.89
CA LEU A 86 8.57 1.19 5.53
C LEU A 86 9.55 2.07 4.73
N ASN A 87 10.20 3.05 5.35
CA ASN A 87 11.21 3.87 4.70
C ASN A 87 12.48 3.08 4.34
N MET A 88 12.93 2.18 5.21
CA MET A 88 14.06 1.29 4.89
C MET A 88 13.73 0.33 3.74
N LEU A 89 12.50 -0.21 3.71
CA LEU A 89 12.03 -1.03 2.59
C LEU A 89 11.93 -0.23 1.29
N ALA A 90 11.48 1.02 1.35
CA ALA A 90 11.44 1.92 0.19
C ALA A 90 12.85 2.23 -0.33
N GLU A 91 13.84 2.40 0.55
CA GLU A 91 15.23 2.57 0.15
C GLU A 91 15.80 1.31 -0.53
N LEU A 92 15.54 0.13 0.03
CA LEU A 92 15.88 -1.15 -0.59
C LEU A 92 15.20 -1.31 -1.96
N SER A 93 13.94 -0.90 -2.10
CA SER A 93 13.19 -1.00 -3.36
C SER A 93 13.78 -0.09 -4.45
N ARG A 94 14.18 1.13 -4.09
CA ARG A 94 14.92 2.03 -4.99
C ARG A 94 16.27 1.44 -5.39
N LEU A 95 16.99 0.80 -4.47
CA LEU A 95 18.23 0.10 -4.77
C LEU A 95 18.02 -1.08 -5.72
N SER A 96 17.00 -1.91 -5.48
CA SER A 96 16.62 -3.00 -6.39
C SER A 96 16.29 -2.49 -7.78
N THR A 97 15.58 -1.36 -7.88
CA THR A 97 15.23 -0.72 -9.15
C THR A 97 16.49 -0.27 -9.89
N ASP A 98 17.40 0.44 -9.23
CA ASP A 98 18.67 0.89 -9.81
C ASP A 98 19.53 -0.29 -10.31
N LEU A 99 19.45 -1.43 -9.63
CA LEU A 99 20.16 -2.68 -9.97
C LEU A 99 19.43 -3.55 -11.01
N GLY A 100 18.23 -3.15 -11.47
CA GLY A 100 17.43 -3.91 -12.42
C GLY A 100 16.76 -5.17 -11.85
N LEU A 101 16.66 -5.27 -10.52
CA LEU A 101 16.11 -6.42 -9.79
C LEU A 101 14.59 -6.27 -9.58
N GLY A 102 13.82 -6.32 -10.67
CA GLY A 102 12.36 -6.15 -10.62
C GLY A 102 11.66 -7.16 -9.70
N GLY A 103 12.10 -8.42 -9.67
CA GLY A 103 11.52 -9.43 -8.77
C GLY A 103 11.68 -9.10 -7.28
N GLN A 104 12.66 -8.28 -6.92
CA GLN A 104 12.99 -7.94 -5.54
C GLN A 104 12.18 -6.73 -5.12
N VAL A 105 11.91 -5.80 -6.05
CA VAL A 105 10.90 -4.75 -5.86
C VAL A 105 9.56 -5.38 -5.48
N ASP A 106 9.11 -6.39 -6.23
CA ASP A 106 7.86 -7.11 -5.98
C ASP A 106 7.82 -7.76 -4.59
N ARG A 107 8.93 -8.39 -4.17
CA ARG A 107 9.05 -8.99 -2.83
C ARG A 107 9.07 -7.94 -1.71
N LEU A 108 9.76 -6.83 -1.93
CA LEU A 108 9.81 -5.71 -0.96
C LEU A 108 8.44 -5.05 -0.80
N GLU A 109 7.65 -4.95 -1.86
CA GLU A 109 6.25 -4.51 -1.80
C GLU A 109 5.37 -5.45 -0.96
N GLN A 110 5.57 -6.77 -1.08
CA GLN A 110 4.86 -7.74 -0.21
C GLN A 110 5.27 -7.61 1.26
N LEU A 111 6.57 -7.42 1.53
CA LEU A 111 7.07 -7.18 2.87
C LEU A 111 6.50 -5.87 3.45
N ALA A 112 6.49 -4.80 2.66
CA ALA A 112 5.91 -3.52 3.06
C ALA A 112 4.41 -3.64 3.36
N LEU A 113 3.65 -4.35 2.52
CA LEU A 113 2.23 -4.61 2.77
C LEU A 113 1.99 -5.42 4.04
N SER A 114 2.79 -6.46 4.29
CA SER A 114 2.73 -7.26 5.52
C SER A 114 2.98 -6.41 6.77
N LEU A 115 4.06 -5.62 6.77
CA LEU A 115 4.42 -4.74 7.88
C LEU A 115 3.38 -3.63 8.10
N GLY A 116 2.94 -2.99 7.00
CA GLY A 116 1.93 -1.93 7.05
C GLY A 116 0.62 -2.45 7.65
N LEU A 117 0.11 -3.59 7.19
CA LEU A 117 -1.11 -4.18 7.75
C LEU A 117 -0.95 -4.62 9.20
N TRP A 118 0.22 -5.13 9.57
CA TRP A 118 0.50 -5.45 10.98
C TRP A 118 0.41 -4.19 11.84
N ALA A 119 1.04 -3.09 11.41
CA ALA A 119 1.02 -1.83 12.14
C ALA A 119 -0.40 -1.24 12.26
N VAL A 120 -1.18 -1.23 11.18
CA VAL A 120 -2.58 -0.79 11.20
C VAL A 120 -3.40 -1.58 12.22
N ARG A 121 -3.21 -2.90 12.29
CA ARG A 121 -3.92 -3.77 13.25
C ARG A 121 -3.45 -3.59 14.69
N GLN A 122 -2.28 -2.99 14.91
CA GLN A 122 -1.84 -2.54 16.21
C GLN A 122 -2.34 -1.12 16.56
N ASN A 123 -3.21 -0.53 15.74
CA ASN A 123 -3.67 0.86 15.79
C ASN A 123 -2.56 1.90 15.54
N GLY A 124 -1.56 1.55 14.72
CA GLY A 124 -0.56 2.50 14.23
C GLY A 124 -1.07 3.32 13.05
N GLU A 125 -0.66 4.59 12.97
CA GLU A 125 -0.84 5.42 11.79
C GLU A 125 0.33 5.23 10.82
N LEU A 126 0.08 5.39 9.51
CA LEU A 126 1.10 5.23 8.48
C LEU A 126 1.31 6.55 7.75
N SER A 127 2.54 7.05 7.75
CA SER A 127 2.93 8.19 6.92
C SER A 127 3.51 7.70 5.57
N SER A 128 4.26 6.60 5.58
CA SER A 128 5.04 6.15 4.42
C SER A 128 4.36 5.00 3.67
N VAL A 129 3.28 5.30 2.93
CA VAL A 129 2.40 4.25 2.33
C VAL A 129 2.70 3.90 0.87
N GLU A 130 3.61 4.58 0.17
CA GLU A 130 3.84 4.36 -1.27
C GLU A 130 4.11 2.89 -1.64
N LEU A 131 5.06 2.26 -0.95
CA LEU A 131 5.43 0.87 -1.24
C LEU A 131 4.30 -0.13 -0.87
N VAL A 132 3.49 0.21 0.15
CA VAL A 132 2.28 -0.55 0.54
C VAL A 132 1.23 -0.48 -0.57
N VAL A 133 0.98 0.73 -1.09
CA VAL A 133 0.02 0.98 -2.18
C VAL A 133 0.46 0.28 -3.47
N ASN A 134 1.75 0.27 -3.78
CA ASN A 134 2.30 -0.46 -4.94
C ASN A 134 2.06 -1.97 -4.80
N GLY A 135 2.32 -2.55 -3.63
CA GLY A 135 2.02 -3.96 -3.36
C GLY A 135 0.55 -4.32 -3.51
N ILE A 136 -0.34 -3.45 -3.02
CA ILE A 136 -1.80 -3.60 -3.21
C ILE A 136 -2.17 -3.54 -4.69
N ALA A 137 -1.66 -2.57 -5.43
CA ALA A 137 -1.94 -2.42 -6.86
C ALA A 137 -1.48 -3.66 -7.65
N ARG A 138 -0.34 -4.23 -7.28
CA ARG A 138 0.16 -5.47 -7.87
C ARG A 138 -0.78 -6.64 -7.61
N ILE A 139 -1.25 -6.82 -6.37
CA ILE A 139 -2.25 -7.85 -6.04
C ILE A 139 -3.51 -7.64 -6.87
N ALA A 140 -4.08 -6.43 -6.84
CA ALA A 140 -5.29 -6.08 -7.58
C ALA A 140 -5.18 -6.43 -9.08
N ASN A 141 -4.05 -6.12 -9.71
CA ASN A 141 -3.82 -6.39 -11.13
C ASN A 141 -3.74 -7.89 -11.47
N HIS A 142 -3.41 -8.74 -10.50
CA HIS A 142 -3.28 -10.19 -10.70
C HIS A 142 -4.46 -11.00 -10.15
N SER A 143 -5.36 -10.41 -9.36
CA SER A 143 -6.56 -11.08 -8.83
C SER A 143 -7.70 -11.03 -9.85
N GLN A 144 -8.36 -12.16 -10.10
CA GLN A 144 -9.56 -12.22 -10.96
C GLN A 144 -10.81 -12.66 -10.21
N GLU A 145 -10.63 -13.33 -9.07
CA GLU A 145 -11.72 -13.87 -8.27
C GLU A 145 -12.41 -12.75 -7.47
N SER A 146 -13.74 -12.65 -7.57
CA SER A 146 -14.51 -11.62 -6.85
C SER A 146 -14.25 -11.66 -5.35
N THR A 147 -14.20 -12.85 -4.75
CA THR A 147 -13.97 -13.01 -3.31
C THR A 147 -12.58 -12.54 -2.86
N GLU A 148 -11.57 -12.61 -3.73
CA GLU A 148 -10.22 -12.10 -3.45
C GLU A 148 -10.19 -10.58 -3.56
N LEU A 149 -10.83 -10.03 -4.60
CA LEU A 149 -11.00 -8.59 -4.80
C LEU A 149 -11.82 -7.93 -3.69
N GLU A 150 -12.85 -8.59 -3.17
CA GLU A 150 -13.63 -8.13 -2.01
C GLU A 150 -12.78 -8.05 -0.75
N ARG A 151 -11.95 -9.08 -0.47
CA ARG A 151 -11.00 -9.02 0.65
C ARG A 151 -10.01 -7.88 0.47
N LEU A 152 -9.48 -7.73 -0.74
CA LEU A 152 -8.54 -6.66 -1.06
C LEU A 152 -9.19 -5.28 -0.88
N PHE A 153 -10.45 -5.11 -1.27
CA PHE A 153 -11.21 -3.87 -1.06
C PHE A 153 -11.27 -3.46 0.42
N HIS A 154 -11.49 -4.41 1.33
CA HIS A 154 -11.52 -4.15 2.77
C HIS A 154 -10.12 -3.81 3.31
N VAL A 155 -9.10 -4.56 2.89
CA VAL A 155 -7.69 -4.28 3.23
C VAL A 155 -7.28 -2.88 2.78
N MET A 156 -7.68 -2.46 1.57
CA MET A 156 -7.44 -1.10 1.07
C MET A 156 -8.12 -0.04 1.93
N GLY A 157 -9.29 -0.33 2.48
CA GLY A 157 -9.97 0.54 3.46
C GLY A 157 -9.19 0.66 4.77
N GLU A 158 -8.74 -0.46 5.35
CA GLU A 158 -7.91 -0.47 6.57
C GLU A 158 -6.66 0.41 6.40
N ILE A 159 -5.94 0.26 5.28
CA ILE A 159 -4.76 1.08 4.99
C ILE A 159 -5.13 2.55 4.77
N LEU A 160 -6.22 2.83 4.05
CA LEU A 160 -6.66 4.19 3.80
C LEU A 160 -7.04 4.92 5.10
N ASP A 161 -7.69 4.25 6.04
CA ASP A 161 -8.07 4.84 7.33
C ASP A 161 -6.84 5.14 8.21
N ALA A 162 -5.81 4.29 8.14
CA ALA A 162 -4.57 4.48 8.87
C ALA A 162 -3.56 5.43 8.20
N ALA A 163 -3.69 5.67 6.89
CA ALA A 163 -2.80 6.54 6.14
C ALA A 163 -2.99 8.00 6.54
N SER A 164 -1.96 8.60 7.16
CA SER A 164 -2.00 9.96 7.67
C SER A 164 -2.33 10.98 6.56
N PRO A 165 -3.30 11.88 6.77
CA PRO A 165 -3.63 12.95 5.82
C PRO A 165 -2.48 13.95 5.63
N VAL A 166 -1.51 14.01 6.56
CA VAL A 166 -0.43 15.00 6.54
C VAL A 166 0.51 14.78 5.37
N GLU A 167 0.73 13.55 4.94
CA GLU A 167 1.59 13.24 3.79
C GLU A 167 1.00 13.74 2.47
N SER A 168 -0.32 13.90 2.39
CA SER A 168 -0.96 14.52 1.23
C SER A 168 -0.54 15.98 1.00
N SER A 169 -0.04 16.67 2.04
CA SER A 169 0.44 18.05 1.93
C SER A 169 1.86 18.20 1.36
N ARG A 170 2.61 17.10 1.22
CA ARG A 170 3.95 17.11 0.61
C ARG A 170 3.90 17.13 -0.92
N TYR A 171 2.79 16.70 -1.51
CA TYR A 171 2.56 16.78 -2.95
C TYR A 171 2.04 18.18 -3.28
N LEU A 172 2.63 18.81 -4.30
CA LEU A 172 2.06 20.04 -4.84
C LEU A 172 0.65 19.74 -5.36
N VAL A 173 -0.23 20.75 -5.37
CA VAL A 173 -1.61 20.61 -5.91
C VAL A 173 -1.59 20.06 -7.35
N GLU A 174 -0.56 20.38 -8.12
CA GLU A 174 -0.33 19.91 -9.49
C GLU A 174 0.05 18.43 -9.57
N ASP A 175 0.46 17.81 -8.46
CA ASP A 175 0.96 16.43 -8.36
C ASP A 175 -0.03 15.48 -7.68
N THR A 176 -1.31 15.88 -7.63
CA THR A 176 -2.42 15.15 -7.01
C THR A 176 -2.54 13.69 -7.50
N MET A 177 -2.05 13.37 -8.71
CA MET A 177 -2.03 12.01 -9.26
C MET A 177 -0.89 11.12 -8.75
N HIS A 178 0.21 11.68 -8.26
CA HIS A 178 1.32 10.89 -7.69
C HIS A 178 1.20 10.72 -6.17
N ASN A 179 0.14 11.25 -5.56
CA ASN A 179 -0.16 11.03 -4.15
C ASN A 179 -0.59 9.57 -3.92
N PRO A 180 0.15 8.77 -3.12
CA PRO A 180 -0.16 7.36 -2.89
C PRO A 180 -1.54 7.11 -2.28
N ARG A 181 -2.02 8.00 -1.41
CA ARG A 181 -3.35 7.90 -0.80
C ARG A 181 -4.44 8.10 -1.84
N HIS A 182 -4.26 9.05 -2.77
CA HIS A 182 -5.20 9.26 -3.87
C HIS A 182 -5.21 8.07 -4.82
N LEU A 183 -4.03 7.55 -5.19
CA LEU A 183 -3.92 6.33 -5.99
C LEU A 183 -4.63 5.15 -5.31
N LEU A 184 -4.49 5.01 -3.98
CA LEU A 184 -5.20 3.97 -3.22
C LEU A 184 -6.72 4.14 -3.29
N LEU A 185 -7.25 5.35 -3.13
CA LEU A 185 -8.68 5.66 -3.28
C LEU A 185 -9.22 5.27 -4.66
N LEU A 186 -8.52 5.69 -5.73
CA LEU A 186 -8.91 5.40 -7.11
C LEU A 186 -8.85 3.89 -7.40
N ASN A 187 -7.75 3.24 -7.00
CA ASN A 187 -7.59 1.79 -7.16
C ASN A 187 -8.66 1.03 -6.39
N ARG A 188 -9.07 1.50 -5.20
CA ARG A 188 -10.11 0.86 -4.40
C ARG A 188 -11.46 0.88 -5.11
N ALA A 189 -11.79 1.97 -5.80
CA ALA A 189 -13.00 2.06 -6.62
C ALA A 189 -12.94 1.18 -7.88
N ILE A 190 -11.77 1.05 -8.51
CA ILE A 190 -11.56 0.12 -9.62
C ILE A 190 -11.73 -1.34 -9.15
N VAL A 191 -11.11 -1.70 -8.02
CA VAL A 191 -11.27 -3.03 -7.40
C VAL A 191 -12.74 -3.28 -7.07
N ALA A 192 -13.45 -2.33 -6.46
CA ALA A 192 -14.88 -2.43 -6.18
C ALA A 192 -15.70 -2.71 -7.44
N THR A 193 -15.42 -1.98 -8.52
CA THR A 193 -16.11 -2.18 -9.81
C THR A 193 -15.88 -3.60 -10.37
N ARG A 194 -14.66 -4.12 -10.25
CA ARG A 194 -14.30 -5.48 -10.72
C ARG A 194 -14.91 -6.62 -9.88
N THR A 195 -15.38 -6.34 -8.66
CA THR A 195 -16.18 -7.32 -7.89
C THR A 195 -17.61 -7.46 -8.41
N HIS A 196 -18.09 -6.50 -9.22
CA HIS A 196 -19.50 -6.32 -9.58
C HIS A 196 -20.44 -6.12 -8.36
N SER A 197 -19.90 -5.89 -7.16
CA SER A 197 -20.71 -5.59 -5.99
C SER A 197 -21.11 -4.12 -5.98
N THR A 198 -22.36 -3.84 -6.31
CA THR A 198 -22.92 -2.48 -6.28
C THR A 198 -22.74 -1.83 -4.92
N GLN A 199 -22.87 -2.57 -3.82
CA GLN A 199 -22.66 -2.04 -2.47
C GLN A 199 -21.22 -1.55 -2.24
N LEU A 200 -20.21 -2.28 -2.72
CA LEU A 200 -18.81 -1.87 -2.58
C LEU A 200 -18.51 -0.67 -3.49
N MET A 201 -19.06 -0.66 -4.70
CA MET A 201 -18.93 0.47 -5.62
C MET A 201 -19.51 1.75 -5.01
N GLU A 202 -20.71 1.68 -4.45
CA GLU A 202 -21.36 2.80 -3.77
C GLU A 202 -20.49 3.41 -2.68
N THR A 203 -19.91 2.54 -1.84
CA THR A 203 -19.01 2.96 -0.78
C THR A 203 -17.77 3.66 -1.35
N ALA A 204 -17.12 3.05 -2.34
CA ALA A 204 -15.89 3.57 -2.92
C ALA A 204 -16.09 4.88 -3.70
N PHE A 205 -17.20 5.00 -4.42
CA PHE A 205 -17.52 6.17 -5.22
C PHE A 205 -17.90 7.35 -4.34
N ALA A 206 -18.62 7.11 -3.24
CA ALA A 206 -18.86 8.12 -2.22
C ALA A 206 -17.54 8.62 -1.60
N ASP A 207 -16.59 7.73 -1.33
CA ASP A 207 -15.27 8.10 -0.81
C ASP A 207 -14.49 8.99 -1.80
N ILE A 208 -14.51 8.67 -3.10
CA ILE A 208 -13.90 9.51 -4.14
C ILE A 208 -14.58 10.88 -4.22
N ALA A 209 -15.91 10.91 -4.27
CA ALA A 209 -16.66 12.16 -4.36
C ALA A 209 -16.41 13.08 -3.15
N HIS A 210 -16.28 12.50 -1.96
CA HIS A 210 -16.04 13.24 -0.74
C HIS A 210 -14.59 13.71 -0.60
N GLN A 211 -13.62 12.82 -0.88
CA GLN A 211 -12.20 13.09 -0.59
C GLN A 211 -11.45 13.69 -1.78
N LEU A 212 -11.91 13.45 -3.02
CA LEU A 212 -11.29 13.93 -4.27
C LEU A 212 -12.32 14.58 -5.20
N PRO A 213 -13.04 15.63 -4.76
CA PRO A 213 -14.13 16.24 -5.53
C PRO A 213 -13.67 16.77 -6.90
N ASP A 214 -12.43 17.25 -7.03
CA ASP A 214 -11.89 17.75 -8.29
C ASP A 214 -11.52 16.63 -9.28
N VAL A 215 -11.22 15.44 -8.79
CA VAL A 215 -10.85 14.26 -9.61
C VAL A 215 -12.08 13.45 -9.99
N ALA A 216 -13.11 13.46 -9.14
CA ALA A 216 -14.33 12.64 -9.29
C ALA A 216 -14.98 12.75 -10.69
N PRO A 217 -15.17 13.94 -11.30
CA PRO A 217 -15.78 14.04 -12.62
C PRO A 217 -14.99 13.32 -13.72
N GLY A 218 -13.66 13.43 -13.70
CA GLY A 218 -12.78 12.74 -14.63
C GLY A 218 -12.86 11.22 -14.46
N PHE A 219 -12.79 10.77 -13.21
CA PHE A 219 -12.85 9.34 -12.85
C PHE A 219 -14.15 8.68 -13.32
N PHE A 220 -15.32 9.27 -13.01
CA PHE A 220 -16.60 8.68 -13.41
C PHE A 220 -16.84 8.75 -14.92
N SER A 221 -16.31 9.77 -15.61
CA SER A 221 -16.37 9.84 -17.06
C SER A 221 -15.58 8.71 -17.72
N GLU A 222 -14.37 8.42 -17.22
CA GLU A 222 -13.57 7.30 -17.72
C GLU A 222 -14.23 5.94 -17.39
N GLY A 223 -14.72 5.77 -16.16
CA GLY A 223 -15.43 4.56 -15.73
C GLY A 223 -16.64 4.24 -16.61
N MET A 224 -17.39 5.28 -17.02
CA MET A 224 -18.53 5.09 -17.92
C MET A 224 -18.11 4.59 -19.30
N GLU A 225 -16.99 5.06 -19.84
CA GLU A 225 -16.47 4.57 -21.11
C GLU A 225 -15.99 3.12 -21.01
N GLN A 226 -15.28 2.78 -19.93
CA GLN A 226 -14.81 1.41 -19.67
C GLN A 226 -15.97 0.41 -19.55
N VAL A 227 -17.04 0.78 -18.85
CA VAL A 227 -18.22 -0.08 -18.70
C VAL A 227 -18.91 -0.38 -20.04
N ARG A 228 -19.00 0.62 -20.94
CA ARG A 228 -19.58 0.41 -22.29
C ARG A 228 -18.75 -0.57 -23.11
N LEU A 229 -17.43 -0.53 -22.98
CA LEU A 229 -16.51 -1.36 -23.75
C LEU A 229 -16.44 -2.80 -23.26
N GLN A 230 -16.56 -3.02 -21.94
CA GLN A 230 -16.30 -4.32 -21.31
C GLN A 230 -17.57 -5.16 -21.04
N GLY A 231 -18.77 -4.62 -21.26
CA GLY A 231 -20.02 -5.40 -21.16
C GLY A 231 -20.40 -5.81 -19.73
N TYR A 232 -20.19 -4.92 -18.75
CA TYR A 232 -20.55 -5.16 -17.36
C TYR A 232 -22.06 -5.40 -17.16
N PRO A 233 -22.47 -6.08 -16.07
CA PRO A 233 -23.87 -6.22 -15.70
C PRO A 233 -24.61 -4.88 -15.59
N GLU A 234 -25.92 -4.91 -15.86
CA GLU A 234 -26.75 -3.70 -15.89
C GLU A 234 -26.73 -2.94 -14.56
N GLU A 235 -26.80 -3.66 -13.44
CA GLU A 235 -26.77 -3.08 -12.09
C GLU A 235 -25.45 -2.31 -11.80
N VAL A 236 -24.32 -2.77 -12.33
CA VAL A 236 -23.02 -2.07 -12.23
C VAL A 236 -23.03 -0.80 -13.08
N ARG A 237 -23.61 -0.89 -14.29
CA ARG A 237 -23.74 0.22 -15.23
C ARG A 237 -24.61 1.33 -14.65
N GLU A 238 -25.72 0.99 -14.00
CA GLU A 238 -26.62 1.94 -13.35
C GLU A 238 -25.93 2.75 -12.24
N VAL A 239 -25.10 2.10 -11.41
CA VAL A 239 -24.34 2.80 -10.35
C VAL A 239 -23.38 3.82 -10.97
N ILE A 240 -22.57 3.41 -11.94
CA ILE A 240 -21.59 4.31 -12.58
C ILE A 240 -22.30 5.45 -13.31
N GLU A 241 -23.40 5.17 -14.00
CA GLU A 241 -24.19 6.19 -14.70
C GLU A 241 -24.78 7.22 -13.71
N ARG A 242 -25.20 6.79 -12.52
CA ARG A 242 -25.71 7.70 -11.48
C ARG A 242 -24.63 8.67 -11.00
N TYR A 243 -23.45 8.17 -10.63
CA TYR A 243 -22.34 9.03 -10.20
C TYR A 243 -21.82 9.92 -11.33
N TYR A 244 -21.77 9.42 -12.58
CA TYR A 244 -21.43 10.23 -13.74
C TYR A 244 -22.39 11.42 -13.94
N ARG A 245 -23.69 11.23 -13.71
CA ARG A 245 -24.69 12.31 -13.79
C ARG A 245 -24.60 13.30 -12.63
N GLU A 246 -24.26 12.82 -11.44
CA GLU A 246 -24.13 13.64 -10.23
C GLU A 246 -22.84 14.49 -10.26
N TYR A 247 -21.76 13.96 -10.84
CA TYR A 247 -20.45 14.60 -10.98
C TYR A 247 -20.07 14.75 -12.46
N PRO A 248 -20.76 15.60 -13.23
CA PRO A 248 -20.53 15.73 -14.66
C PRO A 248 -19.15 16.36 -14.95
N PRO A 249 -18.49 15.99 -16.06
CA PRO A 249 -17.20 16.55 -16.43
C PRO A 249 -17.29 18.08 -16.54
N VAL A 250 -16.31 18.77 -15.97
CA VAL A 250 -16.23 20.23 -16.05
C VAL A 250 -16.04 20.60 -17.52
N SER A 251 -17.03 21.25 -18.12
CA SER A 251 -16.91 21.78 -19.48
C SER A 251 -15.89 22.92 -19.45
N THR A 252 -14.65 22.64 -19.84
CA THR A 252 -13.70 23.69 -20.21
C THR A 252 -14.20 24.33 -21.50
N ILE A 253 -14.98 25.39 -21.35
CA ILE A 253 -15.29 26.31 -22.44
C ILE A 253 -13.96 26.99 -22.78
N HIS A 254 -13.31 26.54 -23.85
CA HIS A 254 -12.23 27.27 -24.51
C HIS A 254 -12.79 28.39 -25.39
#